data_AF-A0AAU0HGH0-F1
#
_entry.id   AF-A0AAU0HGH0-F1
#
_cell.length_a   1.000
_cell.length_b   1.000
_cell.length_c   1.000
_cell.angle_alpha   90.00
_cell.angle_beta   90.00
_cell.angle_gamma   90.00
#
_symmetry.space_group_name_H-M   'P 1'
#
loop_
_entity.id
_entity.type
_entity.pdbx_description
1 polymer ?
#
loop_
_entity_poly.entity_id
_entity_poly.type
_entity_poly.pdbx_seq_one_letter_code
_entity_poly.pdbx_strand_id
1 'polypeptide(L)'
;MTGRPKVRGLNGWALLSLGAVIVTAAVMGFVVGLRAITLDESEVLMSYAERYAEETGGSIGDCVGLPGDGDVWMRVACLGDPPRVYGISRFGFEVDPGVDPTL
;
A
#
# COMPACT_ATOMS: atom_id res chain seq x y z
N MET A 1 53.93 -13.95 -3.08
CA MET A 1 53.97 -12.47 -3.02
C MET A 1 52.64 -11.94 -3.55
N THR A 2 51.70 -11.62 -2.67
CA THR A 2 50.33 -11.20 -2.99
C THR A 2 50.27 -9.67 -3.04
N GLY A 3 50.13 -9.09 -4.25
CA GLY A 3 49.95 -7.66 -4.44
C GLY A 3 48.53 -7.23 -4.10
N ARG A 4 48.37 -6.34 -3.10
CA ARG A 4 47.09 -5.69 -2.80
C ARG A 4 46.74 -4.70 -3.93
N PRO A 5 45.51 -4.70 -4.48
CA PRO A 5 45.12 -3.68 -5.45
C PRO A 5 45.12 -2.31 -4.78
N LYS A 6 45.92 -1.40 -5.34
CA LYS A 6 46.00 0.00 -4.95
C LYS A 6 44.73 0.69 -5.46
N VAL A 7 43.76 0.91 -4.58
CA VAL A 7 42.61 1.79 -4.87
C VAL A 7 43.17 3.18 -5.15
N ARG A 8 43.26 3.53 -6.45
CA ARG A 8 43.56 4.88 -6.94
C ARG A 8 42.62 5.84 -6.20
N GLY A 9 43.17 6.92 -5.67
CA GLY A 9 42.45 7.93 -4.89
C GLY A 9 41.10 8.22 -5.54
N LEU A 10 40.04 7.83 -4.87
CA LEU A 10 38.69 7.86 -5.40
C LEU A 10 38.26 9.33 -5.47
N ASN A 11 38.19 9.87 -6.69
CA ASN A 11 37.88 11.28 -6.93
C ASN A 11 36.53 11.59 -6.26
N GLY A 12 36.51 12.48 -5.25
CA GLY A 12 35.27 12.81 -4.52
C GLY A 12 34.14 13.27 -5.43
N TRP A 13 34.48 13.84 -6.60
CA TRP A 13 33.51 14.24 -7.62
C TRP A 13 32.84 13.05 -8.33
N ALA A 14 33.59 11.96 -8.56
CA ALA A 14 33.04 10.72 -9.12
C ALA A 14 32.13 9.99 -8.11
N LEU A 15 32.42 10.09 -6.82
CA LEU A 15 31.52 9.58 -5.77
C LEU A 15 30.23 10.39 -5.68
N LEU A 16 30.34 11.72 -5.78
CA LEU A 16 29.19 12.62 -5.76
C LEU A 16 28.26 12.38 -6.94
N SER A 17 28.79 12.23 -8.15
CA SER A 17 27.98 11.94 -9.34
C SER A 17 27.32 10.56 -9.26
N LEU A 18 28.06 9.54 -8.82
CA LEU A 18 27.51 8.20 -8.64
C LEU A 18 26.39 8.19 -7.59
N GLY A 19 26.62 8.85 -6.45
CA GLY A 19 25.62 9.00 -5.40
C GLY A 19 24.36 9.72 -5.89
N ALA A 20 24.53 10.80 -6.66
CA ALA A 20 23.40 11.54 -7.24
C ALA A 20 22.57 10.67 -8.20
N VAL A 21 23.21 9.86 -9.05
CA VAL A 21 22.53 8.94 -9.96
C VAL A 21 21.76 7.88 -9.18
N ILE A 22 22.36 7.27 -8.17
CA ILE A 22 21.71 6.25 -7.34
C ILE A 22 20.49 6.83 -6.62
N VAL A 23 20.62 7.99 -5.99
CA VAL A 23 19.51 8.66 -5.28
C VAL A 23 18.38 9.00 -6.27
N THR A 24 18.71 9.51 -7.45
CA THR A 24 17.71 9.87 -8.46
C THR A 24 16.97 8.62 -8.97
N ALA A 25 17.69 7.53 -9.22
CA ALA A 25 17.10 6.26 -9.63
C ALA A 25 16.20 5.68 -8.53
N ALA A 26 16.61 5.75 -7.26
CA ALA A 26 15.82 5.30 -6.13
C ALA A 26 14.53 6.12 -5.96
N VAL A 27 14.62 7.46 -6.04
CA VAL A 27 13.44 8.34 -5.95
C VAL A 27 12.48 8.10 -7.12
N MET A 28 12.99 8.01 -8.35
CA MET A 28 12.16 7.71 -9.52
C MET A 28 11.49 6.34 -9.42
N GLY A 29 12.25 5.31 -9.04
CA GLY A 29 11.72 3.96 -8.84
C GLY A 29 10.65 3.92 -7.74
N PHE A 30 10.87 4.66 -6.65
CA PHE A 30 9.90 4.78 -5.57
C PHE A 30 8.63 5.52 -6.01
N VAL A 31 8.74 6.64 -6.72
CA VAL A 31 7.58 7.40 -7.24
C VAL A 31 6.79 6.59 -8.26
N VAL A 32 7.47 5.88 -9.17
CA VAL A 32 6.82 5.00 -10.14
C VAL A 32 6.18 3.82 -9.44
N GLY A 33 6.84 3.22 -8.44
CA GLY A 33 6.27 2.18 -7.59
C GLY A 33 4.99 2.65 -6.89
N LEU A 34 5.00 3.83 -6.29
CA LEU A 34 3.81 4.43 -5.66
C LEU A 34 2.65 4.64 -6.64
N ARG A 35 2.94 4.94 -7.91
CA ARG A 35 1.90 5.08 -8.96
C ARG A 35 1.43 3.76 -9.53
N ALA A 36 2.30 2.74 -9.54
CA ALA A 36 1.99 1.39 -9.99
C ALA A 36 1.23 0.58 -8.95
N ILE A 37 1.24 1.01 -7.68
CA ILE A 37 0.28 0.57 -6.65
C ILE A 37 -1.07 1.25 -6.94
N THR A 38 -1.65 0.95 -8.10
CA THR A 38 -3.11 1.05 -8.24
C THR A 38 -3.65 -0.14 -7.47
N LEU A 39 -4.16 0.08 -6.25
CA LEU A 39 -4.85 -1.00 -5.55
C LEU A 39 -5.99 -1.48 -6.44
N ASP A 40 -6.02 -2.77 -6.74
CA ASP A 40 -7.17 -3.38 -7.40
C ASP A 40 -8.32 -3.43 -6.40
N GLU A 41 -9.47 -2.86 -6.78
CA GLU A 41 -10.65 -2.77 -5.91
C GLU A 41 -11.10 -4.17 -5.46
N SER A 42 -10.95 -5.17 -6.33
CA SER A 42 -11.33 -6.55 -6.03
C SER A 42 -10.38 -7.19 -5.04
N GLU A 43 -9.07 -7.00 -5.20
CA GLU A 43 -8.05 -7.50 -4.26
C GLU A 43 -8.22 -6.90 -2.86
N VAL A 44 -8.52 -5.59 -2.77
CA VAL A 44 -8.82 -4.92 -1.50
C VAL A 44 -10.05 -5.52 -0.84
N LEU A 45 -11.15 -5.64 -1.58
CA LEU A 45 -12.39 -6.22 -1.06
C LEU A 45 -12.15 -7.63 -0.51
N MET A 46 -11.44 -8.47 -1.26
CA MET A 46 -11.19 -9.85 -0.87
C MET A 46 -10.32 -9.94 0.39
N SER A 47 -9.28 -9.11 0.49
CA SER A 47 -8.41 -9.06 1.68
C SER A 47 -9.19 -8.65 2.94
N TYR A 48 -10.05 -7.64 2.86
CA TYR A 48 -10.86 -7.22 4.03
C TYR A 48 -11.99 -8.22 4.35
N ALA A 49 -12.54 -8.90 3.35
CA ALA A 49 -13.56 -9.93 3.55
C ALA A 49 -12.99 -11.19 4.21
N GLU A 50 -11.77 -11.60 3.84
CA GLU A 50 -11.04 -12.67 4.53
C GLU A 50 -10.77 -12.31 5.99
N ARG A 51 -10.25 -11.09 6.24
CA ARG A 51 -10.04 -10.58 7.59
C ARG A 51 -11.34 -10.58 8.41
N TYR A 52 -12.45 -10.14 7.83
CA TYR A 52 -13.76 -10.17 8.48
C TYR A 52 -14.16 -11.60 8.87
N ALA A 53 -14.02 -12.55 7.94
CA ALA A 53 -14.34 -13.95 8.20
C ALA A 53 -13.46 -14.57 9.30
N GLU A 54 -12.17 -14.23 9.34
CA GLU A 54 -11.24 -14.66 10.39
C GLU A 54 -11.58 -14.05 11.76
N GLU A 55 -11.95 -12.78 11.82
CA GLU A 55 -12.23 -12.07 13.06
C GLU A 55 -13.61 -12.39 13.65
N THR A 56 -14.61 -12.65 12.80
CA THR A 56 -16.01 -12.79 13.23
C THR A 56 -16.58 -14.19 13.06
N GLY A 57 -15.98 -15.02 12.20
CA GLY A 57 -16.59 -16.27 11.74
C GLY A 57 -17.68 -16.08 10.68
N GLY A 58 -17.88 -14.85 10.18
CA GLY A 58 -18.83 -14.53 9.10
C GLY A 58 -18.37 -15.01 7.72
N SER A 59 -19.21 -14.82 6.69
CA SER A 59 -18.89 -15.23 5.32
C SER A 59 -18.20 -14.11 4.56
N ILE A 60 -17.24 -14.46 3.70
CA ILE A 60 -16.62 -13.54 2.72
C ILE A 60 -17.72 -12.91 1.83
N GLY A 61 -18.77 -13.67 1.52
CA GLY A 61 -19.90 -13.20 0.71
C GLY A 61 -20.78 -12.15 1.38
N ASP A 62 -20.59 -11.89 2.67
CA ASP A 62 -21.33 -10.85 3.40
C ASP A 62 -20.74 -9.44 3.13
N CYS A 63 -19.58 -9.37 2.48
CA CYS A 63 -18.83 -8.14 2.23
C CYS A 63 -19.03 -7.61 0.81
N VAL A 64 -19.28 -6.30 0.71
CA VAL A 64 -19.46 -5.58 -0.55
C VAL A 64 -18.56 -4.35 -0.63
N GLY A 65 -17.99 -4.13 -1.81
CA GLY A 65 -17.22 -2.92 -2.12
C GLY A 65 -18.15 -1.78 -2.52
N LEU A 66 -18.01 -0.64 -1.86
CA LEU A 66 -18.75 0.59 -2.12
C LEU A 66 -17.78 1.72 -2.46
N PRO A 67 -18.12 2.63 -3.40
CA PRO A 67 -17.30 3.79 -3.64
C PRO A 67 -17.22 4.68 -2.39
N GLY A 68 -16.01 5.18 -2.11
CA GLY A 68 -15.78 6.18 -1.07
C GLY A 68 -16.10 7.60 -1.54
N ASP A 69 -16.10 8.54 -0.60
CA ASP A 69 -16.20 9.99 -0.85
C ASP A 69 -15.12 10.72 -0.05
N GLY A 70 -14.64 11.87 -0.56
CA GLY A 70 -13.59 12.66 0.08
C GLY A 70 -12.26 11.90 0.24
N ASP A 71 -11.82 11.75 1.49
CA ASP A 71 -10.56 11.08 1.87
C ASP A 71 -10.66 9.54 1.80
N VAL A 72 -11.88 9.00 1.73
CA VAL A 72 -12.15 7.57 1.54
C VAL A 72 -12.20 7.28 0.06
N TRP A 73 -11.34 6.39 -0.41
CA TRP A 73 -11.35 5.94 -1.80
C TRP A 73 -12.37 4.82 -2.03
N MET A 74 -12.38 3.84 -1.12
CA MET A 74 -13.26 2.68 -1.17
C MET A 74 -13.74 2.35 0.23
N ARG A 75 -14.98 1.89 0.34
CA ARG A 75 -15.53 1.31 1.57
C ARG A 75 -15.76 -0.17 1.36
N VAL A 76 -15.45 -0.98 2.35
CA VAL A 76 -15.84 -2.40 2.40
C VAL A 76 -16.86 -2.55 3.52
N ALA A 77 -18.10 -2.84 3.16
CA ALA A 77 -19.19 -3.06 4.11
C ALA A 77 -19.51 -4.56 4.20
N CYS A 78 -19.33 -5.14 5.37
CA CYS A 78 -19.70 -6.52 5.68
C CYS A 78 -20.97 -6.51 6.53
N LEU A 79 -22.07 -7.03 5.96
CA LEU A 79 -23.41 -6.99 6.55
C LEU A 79 -23.77 -8.23 7.37
N GLY A 80 -22.79 -9.10 7.64
CA GLY A 80 -22.98 -10.25 8.53
C GLY A 80 -23.07 -9.82 10.01
N ASP A 81 -23.11 -10.81 10.92
CA ASP A 81 -23.17 -10.55 12.36
C ASP A 81 -21.83 -10.88 13.03
N PRO A 82 -21.12 -9.91 13.64
CA PRO A 82 -21.46 -8.49 13.77
C PRO A 82 -21.10 -7.67 12.52
N PRO A 83 -21.89 -6.64 12.14
CA PRO A 83 -21.62 -5.86 10.94
C PRO A 83 -20.38 -4.97 11.09
N ARG A 84 -19.66 -4.78 9.98
CA ARG A 84 -18.40 -4.01 9.93
C ARG A 84 -18.33 -3.14 8.68
N VAL A 85 -17.77 -1.94 8.81
CA VAL A 85 -17.45 -1.08 7.67
C VAL A 85 -16.01 -0.60 7.80
N TYR A 86 -15.24 -0.79 6.74
CA TYR A 86 -13.85 -0.36 6.63
C TYR A 86 -13.77 0.76 5.60
N GLY A 87 -13.12 1.88 5.95
CA GLY A 87 -12.78 2.95 5.02
C GLY A 87 -11.34 2.76 4.54
N ILE A 88 -11.10 2.77 3.23
CA ILE A 88 -9.77 2.55 2.65
C ILE A 88 -9.39 3.77 1.81
N SER A 89 -8.19 4.30 2.06
CA SER A 89 -7.58 5.35 1.24
C SER A 89 -6.95 4.79 -0.04
N ARG A 90 -6.65 5.65 -1.03
CA ARG A 90 -5.98 5.24 -2.29
C ARG A 90 -4.60 4.59 -2.11
N PHE A 91 -4.04 4.70 -0.92
CA PHE A 91 -2.74 4.13 -0.58
C PHE A 91 -2.86 2.83 0.24
N GLY A 92 -4.08 2.32 0.44
CA GLY A 92 -4.33 1.09 1.20
C GLY A 92 -4.38 1.25 2.72
N PHE A 93 -4.30 2.48 3.24
CA PHE A 93 -4.47 2.73 4.67
C PHE A 93 -5.94 2.74 5.06
N GLU A 94 -6.25 2.13 6.20
CA GLU A 94 -7.54 2.23 6.86
C GLU A 94 -7.74 3.66 7.37
N VAL A 95 -8.87 4.26 7.00
CA VAL A 95 -9.30 5.61 7.37
C VAL A 95 -10.71 5.53 7.95
N ASP A 96 -11.11 6.56 8.70
CA ASP A 96 -12.47 6.63 9.22
C ASP A 96 -13.49 6.54 8.06
N PRO A 97 -14.41 5.56 8.07
CA PRO A 97 -15.33 5.35 6.95
C PRO A 97 -16.41 6.44 6.87
N GLY A 98 -16.56 7.30 7.88
CA GLY A 98 -17.58 8.34 7.96
C GLY A 98 -19.02 7.81 7.98
N VAL A 99 -19.21 6.51 8.19
CA VAL A 99 -20.52 5.83 8.22
C VAL A 99 -20.55 4.78 9.33
N ASP A 100 -21.70 4.67 10.01
CA ASP A 100 -21.93 3.65 11.03
C ASP A 100 -22.17 2.26 10.39
N PRO A 101 -21.68 1.17 11.01
CA PRO A 101 -21.83 -0.18 10.48
C PRO A 101 -23.25 -0.75 10.55
N THR A 102 -24.21 -0.04 11.14
CA THR A 102 -25.61 -0.50 11.32
C THR A 102 -26.59 0.11 10.32
N LEU A 103 -26.11 0.81 9.28
CA LEU A 103 -26.94 1.47 8.28
C LEU A 103 -27.40 0.53 7.16
#